data_AF-A0A7Z1SEG4-F1
#
_entry.id   AF-A0A7Z1SEG4-F1
#
_cell.length_a   1.000
_cell.length_b   1.000
_cell.length_c   1.000
_cell.angle_alpha   90.00
_cell.angle_beta   90.00
_cell.angle_gamma   90.00
#
_symmetry.space_group_name_H-M   'P 1'
#
loop_
_entity.id
_entity.type
_entity.pdbx_description
1 polymer ?
#
loop_
_entity_poly.entity_id
_entity_poly.type
_entity_poly.pdbx_seq_one_letter_code
_entity_poly.pdbx_strand_id
1 'polypeptide(L)'
;LFGMRRAELAPAGLYNAISRTNLMTQGVRVEATPSKRFDWFAVYRAMWLAAPEDSFSSTGVRDASGRSGDFAGHQLEARLRYWIVPQQLRFEFDGVLLAKGRFLRDAPNAPAERWTRYGSFNLTASF
;
A
#
# COMPACT_ATOMS: atom_id res chain seq x y z
N LEU A 1 -16.29 -3.02 -20.07
CA LEU A 1 -16.99 -3.10 -18.77
C LEU A 1 -16.19 -2.27 -17.75
N PHE A 2 -16.54 -0.99 -17.57
CA PHE A 2 -15.76 -0.06 -16.74
C PHE A 2 -16.32 -0.06 -15.31
N GLY A 3 -15.80 -0.97 -14.47
CA GLY A 3 -16.11 -1.05 -13.05
C GLY A 3 -15.14 -0.20 -12.24
N MET A 4 -15.68 0.72 -11.43
CA MET A 4 -14.95 1.53 -10.47
C MET A 4 -14.04 0.64 -9.57
N ARG A 5 -12.73 0.88 -9.60
CA ARG A 5 -11.71 0.25 -8.72
C ARG A 5 -11.60 0.94 -7.35
N ARG A 6 -12.72 1.42 -6.80
CA ARG A 6 -12.73 2.36 -5.68
C ARG A 6 -13.17 1.71 -4.36
N ALA A 7 -12.53 0.61 -3.95
CA ALA A 7 -12.88 0.03 -2.64
C ALA A 7 -11.86 -0.84 -1.89
N GLU A 8 -10.85 -1.47 -2.50
CA GLU A 8 -10.14 -2.52 -1.74
C GLU A 8 -8.80 -2.16 -1.09
N LEU A 9 -8.02 -1.20 -1.61
CA LEU A 9 -6.59 -1.11 -1.20
C LEU A 9 -6.06 0.30 -0.90
N ALA A 10 -6.89 1.33 -0.98
CA ALA A 10 -6.49 2.65 -0.49
C ALA A 10 -7.74 3.50 -0.20
N PRO A 11 -7.81 4.16 0.96
CA PRO A 11 -8.94 5.01 1.35
C PRO A 11 -9.28 6.13 0.36
N ALA A 12 -8.27 6.61 -0.36
CA ALA A 12 -8.37 7.59 -1.41
C ALA A 12 -7.95 7.06 -2.80
N GLY A 13 -7.79 5.74 -3.00
CA GLY A 13 -7.32 5.17 -4.27
C GLY A 13 -5.85 5.44 -4.59
N LEU A 14 -5.07 5.85 -3.58
CA LEU A 14 -3.81 6.55 -3.75
C LEU A 14 -2.56 5.66 -3.84
N TYR A 15 -2.65 4.38 -3.45
CA TYR A 15 -1.55 3.43 -3.64
C TYR A 15 -2.08 2.10 -4.17
N ASN A 16 -2.23 2.02 -5.49
CA ASN A 16 -2.50 0.78 -6.24
C ASN A 16 -1.20 0.17 -6.81
N ALA A 17 -0.05 0.39 -6.16
CA ALA A 17 1.23 -0.08 -6.68
C ALA A 17 1.41 -1.59 -6.54
N ILE A 18 0.58 -2.26 -5.72
CA ILE A 18 0.61 -3.70 -5.52
C ILE A 18 -0.77 -4.30 -5.87
N SER A 19 -0.94 -4.73 -7.12
CA SER A 19 -2.02 -5.60 -7.57
C SER A 19 -1.90 -7.02 -6.99
N ARG A 20 -3.02 -7.75 -6.87
CA ARG A 20 -3.07 -9.16 -6.43
C ARG A 20 -2.57 -10.14 -7.49
N THR A 21 -1.50 -9.80 -8.19
CA THR A 21 -0.87 -10.66 -9.20
C THR A 21 0.51 -11.05 -8.70
N ASN A 22 0.83 -12.34 -8.74
CA ASN A 22 2.12 -12.89 -8.31
C ASN A 22 2.54 -12.39 -6.90
N LEU A 23 1.62 -12.46 -5.94
CA LEU A 23 1.80 -11.88 -4.62
C LEU A 23 1.25 -12.83 -3.55
N MET A 24 2.12 -13.24 -2.63
CA MET A 24 1.74 -13.83 -1.35
C MET A 24 2.03 -12.83 -0.24
N THR A 25 1.06 -12.61 0.65
CA THR A 25 1.26 -11.67 1.77
C THR A 25 0.74 -12.24 3.07
N GLN A 26 1.43 -11.91 4.16
CA GLN A 26 0.90 -12.04 5.51
C GLN A 26 0.82 -10.66 6.12
N GLY A 27 -0.32 -10.30 6.70
CA GLY A 27 -0.52 -8.96 7.24
C GLY A 27 -1.43 -8.91 8.46
N VAL A 28 -1.25 -7.84 9.22
CA VAL A 28 -2.05 -7.51 10.40
C VAL A 28 -2.60 -6.11 10.22
N ARG A 29 -3.90 -5.95 10.52
CA ARG A 29 -4.59 -4.66 10.50
C ARG A 29 -5.07 -4.33 11.90
N VAL A 30 -4.80 -3.09 12.32
CA VAL A 30 -5.36 -2.52 13.54
C VAL A 30 -6.16 -1.29 13.14
N GLU A 31 -7.39 -1.19 13.62
CA GLU A 31 -8.26 -0.05 13.36
C GLU A 31 -9.04 0.31 14.60
N ALA A 32 -9.34 1.60 14.75
CA ALA A 32 -10.16 2.08 15.84
C ALA A 32 -10.96 3.31 15.42
N THR A 33 -12.08 3.51 16.11
CA THR A 33 -12.91 4.71 16.00
C THR A 33 -13.10 5.29 17.40
N PRO A 34 -12.10 6.04 17.92
CA PRO A 34 -12.15 6.55 19.29
C PRO A 34 -13.31 7.54 19.53
N SER A 35 -13.82 8.19 18.49
CA SER A 35 -14.97 9.09 18.59
C SER A 35 -15.74 9.20 17.27
N LYS A 36 -16.92 9.83 17.29
CA LYS A 36 -17.67 10.16 16.07
C LYS A 36 -16.93 11.09 15.10
N ARG A 37 -15.86 11.76 15.57
CA ARG A 37 -15.07 12.71 14.77
C ARG A 37 -13.77 12.12 14.24
N PHE A 38 -13.29 11.00 14.78
CA PHE A 38 -11.97 10.48 14.47
C PHE A 38 -11.99 8.96 14.30
N ASP A 39 -11.45 8.50 13.17
CA ASP A 39 -11.14 7.10 12.92
C ASP A 39 -9.78 6.95 12.27
N TRP A 40 -9.18 5.80 12.48
CA TRP A 40 -7.90 5.47 11.88
C TRP A 40 -7.75 3.97 11.67
N PHE A 41 -6.83 3.62 10.79
CA PHE A 41 -6.29 2.27 10.72
C PHE A 41 -4.81 2.30 10.38
N ALA A 42 -4.13 1.21 10.72
CA ALA A 42 -2.80 0.88 10.24
C ALA A 42 -2.78 -0.58 9.80
N VAL A 43 -2.05 -0.87 8.72
CA VAL A 43 -1.84 -2.21 8.20
C VAL A 43 -0.36 -2.44 8.00
N TYR A 44 0.14 -3.53 8.55
CA TYR A 44 1.46 -4.06 8.24
C TYR A 44 1.32 -5.30 7.37
N ARG A 45 2.17 -5.44 6.33
CA ARG A 45 2.23 -6.63 5.47
C ARG A 45 3.68 -7.01 5.19
N ALA A 46 4.00 -8.28 5.32
CA ALA A 46 5.17 -8.89 4.70
C ALA A 46 4.74 -9.50 3.35
N MET A 47 5.59 -9.36 2.33
CA MET A 47 5.23 -9.65 0.94
C MET A 47 6.29 -10.50 0.24
N TRP A 48 5.80 -11.51 -0.47
CA TRP A 48 6.58 -12.44 -1.27
C TRP A 48 5.99 -12.56 -2.67
N LEU A 49 6.80 -13.00 -3.62
CA LEU A 49 6.35 -13.47 -4.92
C LEU A 49 5.69 -14.84 -4.75
N ALA A 50 4.64 -15.12 -5.52
CA ALA A 50 4.08 -16.47 -5.60
C ALA A 50 4.91 -17.37 -6.54
N ALA A 51 5.52 -16.78 -7.56
CA ALA A 51 6.42 -17.36 -8.54
C ALA A 51 7.68 -16.47 -8.65
N PRO A 52 8.87 -16.95 -8.23
CA PRO A 52 10.11 -16.16 -8.20
C PRO A 52 10.58 -15.62 -9.56
N GLU A 53 10.18 -16.25 -10.66
CA GLU A 53 10.65 -15.94 -12.02
C GLU A 53 9.80 -14.89 -12.76
N ASP A 54 8.68 -14.49 -12.17
CA ASP A 54 7.73 -13.55 -12.76
C ASP A 54 7.79 -12.16 -12.09
N SER A 55 7.18 -11.16 -12.72
CA SER A 55 7.15 -9.79 -12.22
C SER A 55 6.44 -9.71 -10.87
N PHE A 56 7.00 -8.95 -9.93
CA PHE A 56 6.33 -8.68 -8.66
C PHE A 56 5.21 -7.66 -8.85
N SER A 57 3.98 -8.16 -8.85
CA SER A 57 2.79 -7.32 -8.88
C SER A 57 2.84 -6.27 -10.02
N SER A 58 2.37 -5.05 -9.78
CA SER A 58 2.43 -3.92 -10.73
C SER A 58 3.74 -3.13 -10.70
N THR A 59 4.79 -3.62 -10.05
CA THR A 59 6.07 -2.90 -9.97
C THR A 59 6.91 -3.01 -11.25
N GLY A 60 6.66 -4.03 -12.07
CA GLY A 60 7.47 -4.35 -13.25
C GLY A 60 8.83 -4.95 -12.92
N VAL A 61 9.19 -5.11 -11.64
CA VAL A 61 10.45 -5.70 -11.20
C VAL A 61 10.39 -7.21 -11.39
N ARG A 62 11.35 -7.79 -12.10
CA ARG A 62 11.39 -9.22 -12.46
C ARG A 62 12.82 -9.75 -12.50
N ASP A 63 13.03 -10.95 -11.98
CA ASP A 63 14.23 -11.74 -12.21
C ASP A 63 13.88 -13.09 -12.86
N ALA A 64 14.06 -13.21 -14.18
CA ALA A 64 13.76 -14.45 -14.90
C ALA A 64 14.65 -15.65 -14.50
N SER A 65 15.73 -15.41 -13.74
CA SER A 65 16.60 -16.47 -13.24
C SER A 65 16.21 -17.00 -11.85
N GLY A 66 15.27 -16.35 -11.15
CA GLY A 66 14.83 -16.71 -9.80
C GLY A 66 15.89 -16.58 -8.71
N ARG A 67 17.05 -15.97 -8.98
CA ARG A 67 18.20 -15.91 -8.05
C ARG A 67 18.07 -14.82 -7.01
N SER A 68 17.27 -13.78 -7.28
CA SER A 68 17.02 -12.68 -6.34
C SER A 68 16.08 -13.05 -5.17
N GLY A 69 15.55 -14.28 -5.16
CA GLY A 69 14.63 -14.81 -4.15
C GLY A 69 13.21 -14.33 -4.35
N ASP A 70 12.31 -14.66 -3.42
CA ASP A 70 10.88 -14.33 -3.49
C ASP A 70 10.47 -13.21 -2.54
N PHE A 71 11.27 -12.88 -1.52
CA PHE A 71 10.89 -11.87 -0.54
C PHE A 71 11.00 -10.44 -1.08
N ALA A 72 9.85 -9.82 -1.30
CA ALA A 72 9.71 -8.48 -1.85
C ALA A 72 9.90 -7.38 -0.81
N GLY A 73 9.49 -7.60 0.44
CA GLY A 73 9.72 -6.65 1.54
C GLY A 73 8.56 -6.50 2.51
N HIS A 74 8.60 -5.40 3.26
CA HIS A 74 7.59 -5.04 4.27
C HIS A 74 6.88 -3.75 3.89
N GLN A 75 5.56 -3.74 3.94
CA GLN A 75 4.73 -2.55 3.72
C GLN A 75 4.02 -2.15 5.01
N LEU A 76 4.02 -0.86 5.30
CA LEU A 76 3.17 -0.22 6.29
C LEU A 76 2.24 0.76 5.58
N GLU A 77 0.94 0.66 5.86
CA GLU A 77 -0.10 1.54 5.35
C GLU A 77 -0.84 2.13 6.55
N ALA A 78 -1.19 3.41 6.50
CA ALA A 78 -1.99 4.04 7.54
C ALA A 78 -2.94 5.08 6.96
N ARG A 79 -4.11 5.21 7.60
CA ARG A 79 -5.04 6.32 7.40
C ARG A 79 -5.43 6.94 8.71
N LEU A 80 -5.49 8.26 8.70
CA LEU A 80 -6.12 9.08 9.73
C LEU A 80 -7.25 9.86 9.09
N ARG A 81 -8.44 9.84 9.71
CA ARG A 81 -9.59 10.60 9.22
C ARG A 81 -10.24 11.36 10.36
N TYR A 82 -10.45 12.66 10.15
CA TYR A 82 -10.92 13.58 11.16
C TYR A 82 -11.97 14.56 10.62
N TRP A 83 -13.10 14.69 11.32
CA TRP A 83 -14.09 15.74 11.05
C TRP A 83 -13.69 17.03 11.77
N ILE A 84 -13.20 18.02 11.01
CA ILE A 84 -12.93 19.37 11.49
C ILE A 84 -14.24 20.04 11.90
N VAL A 85 -15.22 20.00 10.99
CA VAL A 85 -16.60 20.38 11.26
C VAL A 85 -17.46 19.12 11.07
N PRO A 86 -18.15 18.63 12.11
CA PRO A 86 -18.96 17.42 12.01
C PRO A 86 -19.90 17.47 10.80
N GLN A 87 -19.84 16.44 9.96
CA GLN A 87 -20.69 16.25 8.78
C GLN A 87 -20.52 17.29 7.65
N GLN A 88 -19.63 18.28 7.80
CA GLN A 88 -19.45 19.35 6.81
C GLN A 88 -18.02 19.45 6.29
N LEU A 89 -17.01 19.24 7.14
CA LEU A 89 -15.60 19.39 6.75
C LEU A 89 -14.77 18.24 7.31
N ARG A 90 -14.23 17.42 6.41
CA ARG A 90 -13.43 16.25 6.75
C ARG A 90 -12.02 16.36 6.21
N PHE A 91 -11.06 16.15 7.09
CA PHE A 91 -9.66 15.94 6.78
C PHE A 91 -9.36 14.44 6.74
N GLU A 92 -8.55 14.02 5.77
CA GLU A 92 -8.03 12.67 5.66
C GLU A 92 -6.55 12.71 5.32
N PHE A 93 -5.76 11.87 5.96
CA PHE A 93 -4.35 11.66 5.65
C PHE A 93 -4.12 10.17 5.40
N ASP A 94 -3.39 9.85 4.34
CA ASP A 94 -2.99 8.49 4.00
C ASP A 94 -1.48 8.42 3.81
N GLY A 95 -0.88 7.31 4.24
CA GLY A 95 0.55 7.08 4.10
C GLY A 95 0.85 5.63 3.78
N VAL A 96 1.85 5.42 2.92
CA VAL A 96 2.41 4.11 2.62
C VAL A 96 3.93 4.16 2.69
N LEU A 97 4.52 3.18 3.37
CA LEU A 97 5.95 2.96 3.45
C LEU A 97 6.24 1.52 3.03
N LEU A 98 7.16 1.34 2.10
CA LEU A 98 7.65 0.05 1.65
C LEU A 98 9.15 -0.04 1.92
N ALA A 99 9.53 -0.95 2.83
CA ALA A 99 10.90 -1.39 3.04
C ALA A 99 11.21 -2.54 2.07
N LYS A 100 12.06 -2.29 1.08
CA LYS A 100 12.35 -3.28 0.04
C LYS A 100 13.20 -4.44 0.59
N GLY A 101 12.71 -5.66 0.36
CA GLY A 101 13.37 -6.93 0.64
C GLY A 101 14.43 -7.26 -0.42
N ARG A 102 14.91 -8.50 -0.40
CA ARG A 102 15.98 -8.95 -1.31
C ARG A 102 15.56 -8.84 -2.77
N PHE A 103 14.38 -9.31 -3.12
CA PHE A 103 13.92 -9.31 -4.51
C PHE A 103 13.84 -7.89 -5.09
N LEU A 104 13.20 -6.96 -4.38
CA LEU A 104 13.05 -5.57 -4.81
C LEU A 104 14.32 -4.71 -4.70
N ARG A 105 15.46 -5.31 -4.30
CA ARG A 105 16.77 -4.66 -4.25
C ARG A 105 17.76 -5.27 -5.23
N ASP A 106 17.72 -6.59 -5.38
CA ASP A 106 18.75 -7.36 -6.08
C ASP A 106 18.28 -7.86 -7.46
N ALA A 107 16.99 -7.72 -7.80
CA ALA A 107 16.52 -8.05 -9.15
C ALA A 107 17.21 -7.16 -10.20
N PRO A 108 17.49 -7.68 -11.42
CA PRO A 108 18.27 -6.95 -12.43
C PRO A 108 17.73 -5.57 -12.80
N ASN A 109 16.41 -5.36 -12.70
CA ASN A 109 15.74 -4.10 -12.99
C ASN A 109 15.17 -3.41 -11.72
N ALA A 110 15.65 -3.80 -10.53
CA ALA A 110 15.24 -3.20 -9.29
C ALA A 110 15.70 -1.73 -9.19
N PRO A 111 14.84 -0.80 -8.71
CA PRO A 111 15.28 0.57 -8.43
C PRO A 111 16.27 0.60 -7.25
N ALA A 112 17.33 1.40 -7.35
CA ALA A 112 18.42 1.45 -6.37
C ALA A 112 18.00 1.87 -4.94
N GLU A 113 16.87 2.55 -4.80
CA GLU A 113 16.38 3.03 -3.50
C GLU A 113 15.91 1.87 -2.62
N ARG A 114 16.27 1.89 -1.33
CA ARG A 114 15.86 0.85 -0.37
C ARG A 114 14.44 1.01 0.17
N TRP A 115 13.87 2.19 0.01
CA TRP A 115 12.57 2.56 0.57
C TRP A 115 11.72 3.21 -0.50
N THR A 116 10.42 2.91 -0.49
CA THR A 116 9.43 3.70 -1.22
C THR A 116 8.49 4.32 -0.19
N ARG A 117 8.26 5.62 -0.31
CA ARG A 117 7.44 6.39 0.63
C ARG A 117 6.43 7.18 -0.15
N TYR A 118 5.19 7.15 0.32
CA TYR A 118 4.10 7.88 -0.28
C TYR A 118 3.20 8.42 0.80
N GLY A 119 2.69 9.63 0.61
CA GLY A 119 1.84 10.29 1.57
C GLY A 119 0.92 11.29 0.88
N SER A 120 -0.25 11.48 1.46
CA SER A 120 -1.26 12.38 0.95
C SER A 120 -2.16 12.90 2.03
N PHE A 121 -2.78 14.03 1.73
CA PHE A 121 -3.83 14.60 2.54
C PHE A 121 -4.96 15.07 1.64
N ASN A 122 -6.18 15.01 2.16
CA ASN A 122 -7.39 15.44 1.49
C ASN A 122 -8.24 16.27 2.46
N LEU A 123 -8.85 17.32 1.92
CA LEU A 123 -9.88 18.09 2.62
C LEU A 123 -11.16 18.02 1.81
N THR A 124 -12.24 17.54 2.41
CA THR A 124 -13.54 17.38 1.76
C THR A 124 -14.58 18.21 2.48
N ALA A 125 -15.22 19.11 1.75
CA ALA A 125 -16.39 19.85 2.21
C ALA A 125 -17.69 19.20 1.66
N SER A 126 -18.76 19.22 2.44
CA SER A 126 -20.09 18.73 2.06
C SER A 126 -21.13 19.79 2.44
N PHE A 127 -22.05 20.07 1.52
CA PHE A 127 -23.07 21.11 1.61
C PHE A 127 -24.43 20.57 1.17
#